data_AF-G1CP36-F1
#
_entry.id   AF-G1CP36-F1
#
_cell.length_a   1.000
_cell.length_b   1.000
_cell.length_c   1.000
_cell.angle_alpha   90.00
_cell.angle_beta   90.00
_cell.angle_gamma   90.00
#
_symmetry.space_group_name_H-M   'P 1'
#
loop_
_entity.id
_entity.type
_entity.pdbx_description
1 polymer ?
#
loop_
_entity_poly.entity_id
_entity_poly.type
_entity_poly.pdbx_seq_one_letter_code
_entity_poly.pdbx_strand_id
1 'polypeptide(L)'
;RWESNQELVLILIAYGGEGLYYFVEQFIWLTKSGLIDAKHSKLLQKISAWAELVGYVGSVSMKVRDLRRLRDEETCVASTIEISVSRGIGCEGEDEKMKMIKEKKTLKVLSILQDLADGLMTISDIGDGKGVLSAPSVVSSAGLFSAIVSTHK
;
A
#
# COMPACT_ATOMS: atom_id res chain seq x y z
N ARG A 1 6.66 24.01 -2.80
CA ARG A 1 5.26 24.17 -3.32
C ARG A 1 4.86 22.99 -4.22
N TRP A 2 5.66 22.62 -5.23
CA TRP A 2 5.37 21.48 -6.12
C TRP A 2 5.32 20.12 -5.41
N GLU A 3 6.27 19.80 -4.53
CA GLU A 3 6.26 18.53 -3.77
C GLU A 3 5.06 18.41 -2.83
N SER A 4 4.62 19.52 -2.24
CA SER A 4 3.46 19.55 -1.35
C SER A 4 2.15 19.34 -2.12
N ASN A 5 2.03 19.90 -3.33
CA ASN A 5 0.87 19.66 -4.18
C ASN A 5 0.79 18.20 -4.67
N GLN A 6 1.94 17.58 -5.01
CA GLN A 6 1.96 16.17 -5.38
C GLN A 6 1.62 15.25 -4.20
N GLU A 7 2.07 15.59 -3.00
CA GLU A 7 1.73 14.86 -1.77
C GLU A 7 0.24 14.93 -1.46
N LEU A 8 -0.37 16.12 -1.61
CA LEU A 8 -1.81 16.29 -1.47
C LEU A 8 -2.61 15.47 -2.51
N VAL A 9 -2.17 15.45 -3.77
CA VAL A 9 -2.81 14.66 -4.82
C VAL A 9 -2.70 13.16 -4.51
N LEU A 10 -1.54 12.68 -4.07
CA LEU A 10 -1.34 11.27 -3.70
C LEU A 10 -2.20 10.87 -2.49
N ILE A 11 -2.27 11.73 -1.47
CA ILE A 11 -3.13 11.55 -0.30
C ILE A 11 -4.60 11.48 -0.75
N LEU A 12 -5.05 12.39 -1.60
CA LEU A 12 -6.41 12.40 -2.13
C LEU A 12 -6.72 11.14 -2.95
N ILE A 13 -5.77 10.65 -3.74
CA ILE A 13 -5.95 9.42 -4.53
C ILE A 13 -6.02 8.20 -3.60
N ALA A 14 -5.07 8.06 -2.66
CA ALA A 14 -5.00 6.92 -1.75
C ALA A 14 -6.25 6.84 -0.86
N TYR A 15 -6.52 7.89 -0.08
CA TYR A 15 -7.63 7.90 0.86
C TYR A 15 -8.98 8.12 0.19
N GLY A 16 -9.02 8.84 -0.94
CA GLY A 16 -10.25 9.05 -1.70
C GLY A 16 -10.71 7.80 -2.43
N GLY A 17 -9.78 7.00 -2.99
CA GLY A 17 -10.08 5.70 -3.59
C GLY A 17 -10.63 4.73 -2.56
N GLU A 18 -9.94 4.59 -1.43
CA GLU A 18 -10.37 3.74 -0.30
C GLU A 18 -11.72 4.21 0.28
N GLY A 19 -11.91 5.51 0.47
CA GLY A 19 -13.17 6.08 0.95
C GLY A 19 -14.34 5.85 -0.02
N LEU A 20 -14.10 6.00 -1.32
CA LEU A 20 -15.11 5.73 -2.35
C LEU A 20 -15.44 4.24 -2.42
N TYR A 21 -14.45 3.36 -2.28
CA TYR A 21 -14.64 1.92 -2.15
C TYR A 21 -15.60 1.60 -0.99
N TYR A 22 -15.26 2.01 0.24
CA TYR A 22 -16.09 1.73 1.41
C TYR A 22 -17.50 2.32 1.29
N PHE A 23 -17.64 3.49 0.68
CA PHE A 23 -18.92 4.12 0.41
C PHE A 23 -19.79 3.29 -0.53
N VAL A 24 -19.23 2.86 -1.67
CA VAL A 24 -19.95 2.04 -2.66
C VAL A 24 -20.26 0.66 -2.12
N GLU A 25 -19.40 0.10 -1.28
CA GLU A 25 -19.62 -1.18 -0.61
C GLU A 25 -20.91 -1.19 0.23
N GLN A 26 -21.29 -0.06 0.85
CA GLN A 26 -22.56 0.04 1.57
C GLN A 26 -23.78 -0.15 0.64
N PHE A 27 -23.73 0.40 -0.58
CA PHE A 27 -24.82 0.23 -1.57
C PHE A 27 -24.87 -1.18 -2.14
N ILE A 28 -23.72 -1.84 -2.27
CA ILE A 28 -23.63 -3.26 -2.62
C ILE A 28 -24.36 -4.09 -1.54
N TRP A 29 -24.10 -3.82 -0.26
CA TRP A 29 -24.80 -4.48 0.85
C TRP A 29 -26.31 -4.25 0.82
N LEU A 30 -26.76 -3.01 0.54
CA LEU A 30 -28.19 -2.69 0.37
C LEU A 30 -28.83 -3.42 -0.82
N THR A 31 -28.07 -3.66 -1.88
CA THR A 31 -28.53 -4.44 -3.02
C THR A 31 -28.62 -5.93 -2.65
N LYS A 32 -27.64 -6.46 -1.91
CA LYS A 32 -27.63 -7.85 -1.41
C LYS A 32 -28.76 -8.13 -0.40
N SER A 33 -29.17 -7.13 0.38
CA SER A 33 -30.30 -7.26 1.32
C SER A 33 -31.68 -7.15 0.66
N GLY A 34 -31.75 -6.86 -0.65
CA GLY A 34 -33.00 -6.71 -1.39
C GLY A 34 -33.68 -5.36 -1.21
N LEU A 35 -33.03 -4.39 -0.54
CA LEU A 35 -33.54 -3.01 -0.42
C LEU A 35 -33.42 -2.21 -1.72
N ILE A 36 -32.49 -2.57 -2.59
CA ILE A 36 -32.23 -1.92 -3.90
C ILE A 36 -32.30 -2.96 -5.02
N ASP A 37 -32.78 -2.55 -6.20
CA ASP A 37 -32.90 -3.40 -7.39
C ASP A 37 -31.52 -3.95 -7.82
N ALA A 38 -31.45 -5.28 -8.00
CA ALA A 38 -30.23 -6.02 -8.32
C ALA A 38 -29.58 -5.60 -9.65
N LYS A 39 -30.31 -4.88 -10.52
CA LYS A 39 -29.80 -4.32 -11.78
C LYS A 39 -28.59 -3.41 -11.57
N HIS A 40 -28.50 -2.71 -10.44
CA HIS A 40 -27.39 -1.81 -10.13
C HIS A 40 -26.16 -2.55 -9.56
N SER A 41 -26.32 -3.81 -9.13
CA SER A 41 -25.27 -4.58 -8.45
C SER A 41 -23.98 -4.67 -9.28
N LYS A 42 -24.09 -5.00 -10.57
CA LYS A 42 -22.92 -5.14 -11.46
C LYS A 42 -22.16 -3.82 -11.65
N LEU A 43 -22.89 -2.72 -11.74
CA LEU A 43 -22.29 -1.39 -11.92
C LEU A 43 -21.62 -0.93 -10.62
N LEU A 44 -22.28 -1.13 -9.47
CA LEU A 44 -21.71 -0.81 -8.16
C LEU A 44 -20.47 -1.66 -7.84
N GLN A 45 -20.51 -2.96 -8.11
CA GLN A 45 -19.34 -3.86 -7.97
C GLN A 45 -18.16 -3.39 -8.81
N LYS A 46 -18.40 -3.01 -10.07
CA LYS A 46 -17.36 -2.49 -10.95
C LYS A 46 -16.78 -1.17 -10.43
N ILE A 47 -17.62 -0.24 -9.98
CA ILE A 47 -17.15 1.03 -9.40
C ILE A 47 -16.34 0.78 -8.12
N SER A 48 -16.82 -0.12 -7.25
CA SER A 48 -16.13 -0.50 -6.01
C SER A 48 -14.73 -1.02 -6.29
N ALA A 49 -14.61 -1.99 -7.22
CA ALA A 49 -13.33 -2.58 -7.57
C ALA A 49 -12.36 -1.57 -8.23
N TRP A 50 -12.85 -0.67 -9.09
CA TRP A 50 -12.01 0.42 -9.63
C TRP A 50 -11.58 1.42 -8.55
N ALA A 51 -12.46 1.78 -7.61
CA ALA A 51 -12.13 2.68 -6.52
C ALA A 51 -11.05 2.07 -5.60
N GLU A 52 -11.20 0.79 -5.27
CA GLU A 52 -10.24 0.04 -4.48
C GLU A 52 -8.87 -0.05 -5.17
N LEU A 53 -8.83 -0.34 -6.48
CA LEU A 53 -7.60 -0.36 -7.26
C LEU A 53 -6.88 0.99 -7.26
N VAL A 54 -7.62 2.08 -7.42
CA VAL A 54 -7.07 3.44 -7.35
C VAL A 54 -6.50 3.72 -5.95
N GLY A 55 -7.17 3.26 -4.89
CA GLY A 55 -6.68 3.32 -3.51
C GLY A 55 -5.32 2.61 -3.34
N TYR A 56 -5.19 1.37 -3.81
CA TYR A 56 -3.93 0.62 -3.74
C TYR A 56 -2.80 1.29 -4.53
N VAL A 57 -3.07 1.79 -5.75
CA VAL A 57 -2.07 2.51 -6.55
C VAL A 57 -1.58 3.78 -5.81
N GLY A 58 -2.49 4.52 -5.18
CA GLY A 58 -2.14 5.67 -4.35
C GLY A 58 -1.28 5.28 -3.15
N SER A 59 -1.69 4.24 -2.43
CA SER A 59 -1.00 3.73 -1.24
C SER A 59 0.42 3.23 -1.53
N VAL A 60 0.59 2.43 -2.60
CA VAL A 60 1.90 1.97 -3.08
C VAL A 60 2.78 3.16 -3.46
N SER A 61 2.24 4.14 -4.18
CA SER A 61 2.99 5.33 -4.62
C SER A 61 3.50 6.14 -3.42
N MET A 62 2.68 6.32 -2.38
CA MET A 62 3.09 6.96 -1.13
C MET A 62 4.17 6.16 -0.42
N LYS A 63 3.98 4.83 -0.27
CA LYS A 63 4.93 3.98 0.44
C LYS A 63 6.30 3.90 -0.26
N VAL A 64 6.33 3.87 -1.59
CA VAL A 64 7.57 3.93 -2.39
C VAL A 64 8.30 5.25 -2.17
N ARG A 65 7.58 6.37 -2.07
CA ARG A 65 8.19 7.68 -1.82
C ARG A 65 8.79 7.77 -0.41
N ASP A 66 8.08 7.27 0.59
CA ASP A 66 8.60 7.15 1.96
C ASP A 66 9.83 6.22 2.03
N LEU A 67 9.84 5.13 1.25
CA LEU A 67 11.00 4.24 1.16
C LEU A 67 12.23 4.96 0.57
N ARG A 68 12.03 5.86 -0.41
CA ARG A 68 13.10 6.71 -0.94
C ARG A 68 13.62 7.68 0.12
N ARG A 69 12.73 8.33 0.88
CA ARG A 69 13.12 9.21 2.01
C ARG A 69 13.95 8.46 3.06
N LEU A 70 13.52 7.26 3.47
CA LEU A 70 14.26 6.41 4.40
C LEU A 70 15.65 6.02 3.88
N ARG A 71 15.80 5.78 2.57
CA ARG A 71 17.09 5.50 1.96
C ARG A 71 18.00 6.73 1.98
N ASP A 72 17.45 7.92 1.74
CA ASP A 72 18.24 9.16 1.79
C ASP A 72 18.69 9.45 3.23
N GLU A 73 17.82 9.19 4.23
CA GLU A 73 18.17 9.20 5.66
C GLU A 73 19.26 8.18 6.02
N GLU A 74 19.16 6.94 5.52
CA GLU A 74 20.17 5.88 5.69
C GLU A 74 21.56 6.34 5.20
N THR A 75 21.59 6.97 4.02
CA THR A 75 22.83 7.46 3.41
C THR A 75 23.44 8.62 4.22
N CYS A 76 22.60 9.51 4.75
CA CYS A 76 23.02 10.60 5.62
C CYS A 76 23.62 10.07 6.93
N VAL A 77 22.94 9.13 7.60
CA VAL A 77 23.45 8.52 8.84
C VAL A 77 24.75 7.77 8.58
N ALA A 78 24.86 7.02 7.47
CA ALA A 78 26.10 6.33 7.10
C ALA A 78 27.28 7.31 6.95
N SER A 79 27.07 8.45 6.28
CA SER A 79 28.11 9.49 6.15
C SER A 79 28.48 10.12 7.49
N THR A 80 27.50 10.25 8.40
CA THR A 80 27.76 10.83 9.74
C THR A 80 28.62 9.87 10.57
N ILE A 81 28.34 8.57 10.52
CA ILE A 81 29.16 7.52 11.16
C ILE A 81 30.59 7.56 10.63
N GLU A 82 30.78 7.63 9.32
CA GLU A 82 32.11 7.69 8.70
C GLU A 82 32.93 8.91 9.19
N ILE A 83 32.28 10.07 9.30
CA ILE A 83 32.89 11.30 9.81
C ILE A 83 33.22 11.16 11.31
N SER A 84 32.31 10.63 12.10
CA SER A 84 32.47 10.42 13.55
C SER A 84 33.62 9.46 13.85
N VAL A 85 33.71 8.35 13.12
CA VAL A 85 34.84 7.40 13.18
C VAL A 85 36.15 8.08 12.81
N SER A 86 36.17 8.85 11.72
CA SER A 86 37.38 9.59 11.29
C SER A 86 37.85 10.62 12.30
N ARG A 87 36.94 11.13 13.15
CA ARG A 87 37.21 12.10 14.22
C ARG A 87 37.45 11.46 15.59
N GLY A 88 37.35 10.13 15.70
CA GLY A 88 37.47 9.41 16.98
C GLY A 88 36.33 9.69 17.96
N ILE A 89 35.16 10.12 17.47
CA ILE A 89 33.96 10.38 18.28
C ILE A 89 33.12 9.08 18.31
N GLY A 90 32.58 8.72 19.48
CA GLY A 90 31.74 7.53 19.63
C GLY A 90 30.46 7.59 18.79
N CYS A 91 30.10 6.47 18.15
CA CYS A 91 28.99 6.37 17.18
C CYS A 91 27.73 5.65 17.71
N GLU A 92 27.65 5.41 19.02
CA GLU A 92 26.63 4.53 19.63
C GLU A 92 25.18 4.95 19.28
N GLY A 93 24.89 6.25 19.27
CA GLY A 93 23.57 6.77 18.90
C GLY A 93 23.27 6.77 17.39
N GLU A 94 24.29 6.66 16.53
CA GLU A 94 24.13 6.61 15.07
C GLU A 94 23.93 5.17 14.59
N ASP A 95 24.59 4.21 15.25
CA ASP A 95 24.40 2.78 15.03
C ASP A 95 22.97 2.33 15.38
N GLU A 96 22.42 2.84 16.49
CA GLU A 96 21.03 2.58 16.86
C GLU A 96 20.04 3.14 15.83
N LYS A 97 20.27 4.38 15.36
CA LYS A 97 19.47 4.99 14.28
C LYS A 97 19.55 4.19 12.98
N MET A 98 20.74 3.72 12.61
CA MET A 98 20.95 2.87 11.43
C MET A 98 20.13 1.57 11.53
N LYS A 99 20.12 0.93 12.70
CA LYS A 99 19.30 -0.27 12.95
C LYS A 99 17.81 0.03 12.79
N MET A 100 17.33 1.11 13.41
CA MET A 100 15.92 1.52 13.29
C MET A 100 15.51 1.82 11.84
N ILE A 101 16.37 2.48 11.05
CA ILE A 101 16.07 2.78 9.64
C ILE A 101 15.96 1.48 8.82
N LYS A 102 16.85 0.50 9.03
CA LYS A 102 16.80 -0.80 8.35
C LYS A 102 15.53 -1.58 8.68
N GLU A 103 15.11 -1.58 9.94
CA GLU A 103 13.86 -2.21 10.39
C GLU A 103 12.64 -1.54 9.72
N LYS A 104 12.56 -0.19 9.76
CA LYS A 104 11.50 0.58 9.10
C LYS A 104 11.43 0.31 7.60
N LYS A 105 12.58 0.23 6.91
CA LYS A 105 12.67 -0.05 5.47
C LYS A 105 12.12 -1.43 5.14
N THR A 106 12.48 -2.44 5.94
CA THR A 106 12.00 -3.82 5.76
C THR A 106 10.48 -3.90 5.91
N LEU A 107 9.93 -3.29 6.97
CA LEU A 107 8.48 -3.21 7.19
C LEU A 107 7.77 -2.47 6.04
N LYS A 108 8.38 -1.39 5.54
CA LYS A 108 7.79 -0.61 4.44
C LYS A 108 7.75 -1.40 3.13
N VAL A 109 8.81 -2.15 2.82
CA VAL A 109 8.83 -3.06 1.65
C VAL A 109 7.75 -4.14 1.78
N LEU A 110 7.63 -4.78 2.95
CA LEU A 110 6.58 -5.75 3.19
C LEU A 110 5.18 -5.15 3.01
N SER A 111 4.95 -3.94 3.55
CA SER A 111 3.67 -3.26 3.36
C SER A 111 3.39 -2.83 1.91
N ILE A 112 4.40 -2.63 1.06
CA ILE A 112 4.21 -2.40 -0.38
C ILE A 112 3.82 -3.71 -1.06
N LEU A 113 4.50 -4.80 -0.74
CA LEU A 113 4.20 -6.11 -1.31
C LEU A 113 2.79 -6.58 -0.92
N GLN A 114 2.34 -6.26 0.29
CA GLN A 114 0.98 -6.50 0.73
C GLN A 114 -0.04 -5.75 -0.15
N ASP A 115 0.09 -4.43 -0.30
CA ASP A 115 -0.82 -3.65 -1.16
C ASP A 115 -0.83 -4.12 -2.62
N LEU A 116 0.32 -4.60 -3.12
CA LEU A 116 0.40 -5.17 -4.46
C LEU A 116 -0.35 -6.50 -4.55
N ALA A 117 -0.25 -7.35 -3.51
CA ALA A 117 -1.01 -8.60 -3.44
C ALA A 117 -2.51 -8.32 -3.36
N ASP A 118 -2.93 -7.38 -2.52
CA ASP A 118 -4.34 -6.97 -2.38
C ASP A 118 -4.86 -6.36 -3.70
N GLY A 119 -4.07 -5.47 -4.34
CA GLY A 119 -4.42 -4.91 -5.64
C GLY A 119 -4.52 -5.94 -6.77
N LEU A 120 -3.70 -6.99 -6.75
CA LEU A 120 -3.83 -8.10 -7.71
C LEU A 120 -5.15 -8.87 -7.52
N MET A 121 -5.62 -9.02 -6.28
CA MET A 121 -6.92 -9.63 -5.99
C MET A 121 -8.05 -8.75 -6.55
N THR A 122 -8.01 -7.44 -6.31
CA THR A 122 -8.98 -6.49 -6.88
C THR A 122 -8.99 -6.49 -8.41
N ILE A 123 -7.82 -6.59 -9.07
CA ILE A 123 -7.74 -6.69 -10.55
C ILE A 123 -8.44 -7.96 -11.05
N SER A 124 -8.34 -9.07 -10.32
CA SER A 124 -9.07 -10.29 -10.65
C SER A 124 -10.59 -10.09 -10.58
N ASP A 125 -11.07 -9.32 -9.61
CA ASP A 125 -12.49 -8.99 -9.45
C ASP A 125 -13.01 -8.07 -10.56
N ILE A 126 -12.19 -7.12 -11.05
CA ILE A 126 -12.52 -6.26 -12.20
C ILE A 126 -12.64 -7.07 -13.51
N GLY A 127 -11.83 -8.12 -13.66
CA GLY A 127 -11.75 -8.94 -14.85
C GLY A 127 -12.85 -10.00 -14.99
N ASP A 128 -13.87 -10.00 -14.13
CA ASP A 128 -14.86 -11.10 -14.01
C ASP A 128 -14.17 -12.49 -13.89
N GLY A 129 -12.97 -12.55 -13.28
CA GLY A 129 -12.20 -13.79 -13.14
C GLY A 129 -11.57 -14.34 -14.44
N LYS A 130 -11.50 -13.56 -15.53
CA LYS A 130 -10.87 -13.98 -16.79
C LYS A 130 -9.38 -13.64 -16.82
N GLY A 131 -8.52 -14.62 -16.59
CA GLY A 131 -7.07 -14.51 -16.81
C GLY A 131 -6.24 -15.45 -15.95
N VAL A 132 -4.94 -15.55 -16.24
CA VAL A 132 -3.98 -16.38 -15.47
C VAL A 132 -3.79 -15.86 -14.04
N LEU A 133 -3.97 -14.56 -13.82
CA LEU A 133 -3.91 -13.91 -12.50
C LEU A 133 -5.17 -14.12 -11.67
N SER A 134 -6.27 -14.54 -12.29
CA SER A 134 -7.54 -14.91 -11.63
C SER A 134 -7.59 -16.39 -11.24
N ALA A 135 -6.50 -17.13 -11.45
CA ALA A 135 -6.41 -18.51 -11.00
C ALA A 135 -6.60 -18.56 -9.48
N PRO A 136 -7.52 -19.41 -8.96
CA PRO A 136 -7.82 -19.48 -7.54
C PRO A 136 -6.59 -19.71 -6.65
N SER A 137 -5.57 -20.41 -7.16
CA SER A 137 -4.30 -20.64 -6.47
C SER A 137 -3.45 -19.38 -6.33
N VAL A 138 -3.46 -18.49 -7.34
CA VAL A 138 -2.72 -17.21 -7.33
C VAL A 138 -3.36 -16.24 -6.34
N VAL A 139 -4.69 -16.09 -6.42
CA VAL A 139 -5.47 -15.25 -5.50
C VAL A 139 -5.34 -15.73 -4.06
N SER A 140 -5.41 -17.04 -3.82
CA SER A 140 -5.25 -17.62 -2.48
C SER A 140 -3.84 -17.43 -1.92
N SER A 141 -2.81 -17.54 -2.78
CA SER A 141 -1.42 -17.29 -2.38
C SER A 141 -1.18 -15.81 -2.04
N ALA A 142 -1.77 -14.90 -2.82
CA ALA A 142 -1.73 -13.46 -2.56
C ALA A 142 -2.41 -13.11 -1.23
N GLY A 143 -3.60 -13.64 -0.97
CA GLY A 143 -4.32 -13.43 0.29
C GLY A 143 -3.57 -13.99 1.51
N LEU A 144 -2.97 -15.19 1.41
CA LEU A 144 -2.16 -15.77 2.48
C LEU A 144 -0.91 -14.92 2.76
N PHE A 145 -0.22 -14.47 1.72
CA PHE A 145 0.93 -13.58 1.85
C PHE A 145 0.55 -12.26 2.52
N SER A 146 -0.55 -11.64 2.08
CA SER A 146 -1.09 -10.40 2.67
C SER A 146 -1.39 -10.58 4.17
N ALA A 147 -2.07 -11.66 4.54
CA ALA A 147 -2.39 -11.97 5.93
C ALA A 147 -1.15 -12.18 6.82
N ILE A 148 -0.14 -12.92 6.33
CA ILE A 148 1.11 -13.14 7.06
C ILE A 148 1.83 -11.81 7.31
N VAL A 149 1.94 -10.98 6.27
CA VAL A 149 2.59 -9.67 6.39
C VAL A 149 1.82 -8.77 7.38
N SER A 150 0.49 -8.76 7.30
CA SER A 150 -0.35 -7.96 8.19
C SER A 150 -0.23 -8.36 9.66
N THR A 151 0.08 -9.64 9.96
CA THR A 151 0.22 -10.12 11.34
C THR A 151 1.55 -9.66 11.97
N HIS A 152 2.52 -9.32 11.13
CA HIS A 152 3.86 -8.87 11.53
C HIS A 152 4.07 -7.36 11.43
N LYS A 153 3.02 -6.62 11.06
CA LYS A 153 2.99 -5.16 10.92
C LYS A 153 2.50 -4.49 12.18
#